data_AF-A0A7V9ZTN1-F1
#
_entry.id   AF-A0A7V9ZTN1-F1
#
_cell.length_a   1.000
_cell.length_b   1.000
_cell.length_c   1.000
_cell.angle_alpha   90.00
_cell.angle_beta   90.00
_cell.angle_gamma   90.00
#
_symmetry.space_group_name_H-M   'P 1'
#
loop_
_entity.id
_entity.type
_entity.pdbx_description
1 polymer ?
#
loop_
_entity_poly.entity_id
_entity_poly.type
_entity_poly.pdbx_seq_one_letter_code
_entity_poly.pdbx_strand_id
1 'polypeptide(L)'
;MNAKKLNGLFINCVEAQDSIYESGRMVFGCLSGSEKYSLDYVEITPENVTIPTCYDFYFFNYHLITMSWLETKSIKKLLPGVKMTMVLEVSPNDPFVFCSPDDFDAYCVLDPTLNSDRKNVFAFPRPLEVSGENIPYQPKQVPVIGSFGFATPGKGFDHVIDAVNREFDHAVVRINIPYATYADESGILAGRLAQMCKNKAKDGIEVAVTHDYMTKTELIKWCGQNTLNCFLYDRNQPGLAATTDQAITSGRPLITSKNDTFRHIQKFIKPFPYQTLREAIENTQAKVVEIQKEWSPEKFRTRFEEVLVNFQFEKRRENPKAVELTVKPTKPGGFLQKVRAKVAVRTRLQRLSEIVGISGKIKRRTKAAESYSQFGEDVIINDLLNELAIQNIRYLDVGANNPQYISNTYLFYERGLKGVLVEPNAFLCEKLKAERPNDTVLNFGVGIDDRISEADFYLFPEVSDGLSTFSREEAKYWEEVGMNGVKYKVERITRMPLLSINYVVSHYFTECPDFVSIDVEGWDLKILKTFDFEKYNPAVFCVETLAYKADGSTCRLQEINDFFESKGYFSFRETYANTIFVNANLYDFYLYQKKRRNEH
;
A
#
# COMPACT_ATOMS: atom_id res chain seq x y z
N MET A 1 17.33 -7.39 50.86
CA MET A 1 17.30 -6.06 50.22
C MET A 1 16.20 -6.11 49.18
N ASN A 2 15.13 -5.33 49.33
CA ASN A 2 14.10 -5.25 48.28
C ASN A 2 14.75 -4.73 47.00
N ALA A 3 14.66 -5.49 45.91
CA ALA A 3 15.10 -5.03 44.60
C ALA A 3 14.42 -3.68 44.29
N LYS A 4 15.20 -2.69 43.88
CA LYS A 4 14.68 -1.36 43.54
C LYS A 4 13.65 -1.52 42.42
N LYS A 5 12.41 -1.06 42.65
CA LYS A 5 11.34 -1.05 41.63
C LYS A 5 11.74 -0.09 40.50
N LEU A 6 11.82 -0.60 39.27
CA LEU A 6 12.18 0.20 38.09
C LEU A 6 11.01 1.10 37.69
N ASN A 7 11.29 2.24 37.07
CA ASN A 7 10.27 3.12 36.50
C ASN A 7 10.42 3.12 34.98
N GLY A 8 9.36 2.73 34.27
CA GLY A 8 9.29 2.75 32.82
C GLY A 8 8.34 3.82 32.30
N LEU A 9 8.57 4.26 31.07
CA LEU A 9 7.61 5.04 30.29
C LEU A 9 7.22 4.28 29.03
N PHE A 10 5.93 4.00 28.87
CA PHE A 10 5.35 3.49 27.64
C PHE A 10 4.96 4.66 26.74
N ILE A 11 5.43 4.63 25.49
CA ILE A 11 5.26 5.69 24.51
C ILE A 11 4.43 5.13 23.36
N ASN A 12 3.25 5.70 23.15
CA ASN A 12 2.31 5.30 22.11
C ASN A 12 2.14 6.40 21.05
N CYS A 13 1.58 6.06 19.89
CA CYS A 13 1.03 7.06 18.98
C CYS A 13 -0.30 7.60 19.55
N VAL A 14 -0.73 8.78 19.09
CA VAL A 14 -2.04 9.33 19.47
C VAL A 14 -3.20 8.49 18.95
N GLU A 15 -4.34 8.58 19.64
CA GLU A 15 -5.60 7.98 19.25
C GLU A 15 -6.04 8.47 17.85
N ALA A 16 -5.84 7.61 16.86
CA ALA A 16 -6.57 7.59 15.61
C ALA A 16 -7.33 6.27 15.56
N GLN A 17 -8.39 6.14 14.76
CA GLN A 17 -9.08 4.86 14.53
C GLN A 17 -8.15 3.86 13.81
N ASP A 18 -7.10 3.38 14.48
CA ASP A 18 -5.97 2.62 13.94
C ASP A 18 -5.69 1.40 14.84
N SER A 19 -5.51 0.22 14.21
CA SER A 19 -5.18 -1.02 14.90
C SER A 19 -3.84 -1.00 15.64
N ILE A 20 -2.93 -0.10 15.27
CA ILE A 20 -1.61 0.07 15.92
C ILE A 20 -1.76 0.71 17.31
N TYR A 21 -2.61 1.74 17.44
CA TYR A 21 -2.90 2.40 18.72
C TYR A 21 -3.49 1.39 19.71
N GLU A 22 -4.51 0.65 19.27
CA GLU A 22 -5.18 -0.39 20.05
C GLU A 22 -4.23 -1.51 20.49
N SER A 23 -3.32 -1.92 19.60
CA SER A 23 -2.27 -2.90 19.94
C SER A 23 -1.34 -2.37 21.03
N GLY A 24 -0.98 -1.08 20.97
CA GLY A 24 -0.21 -0.41 22.01
C GLY A 24 -0.92 -0.39 23.36
N ARG A 25 -2.22 -0.07 23.38
CA ARG A 25 -3.05 -0.09 24.60
C ARG A 25 -3.13 -1.48 25.22
N MET A 26 -3.29 -2.50 24.39
CA MET A 26 -3.34 -3.90 24.82
C MET A 26 -2.02 -4.32 25.49
N VAL A 27 -0.89 -4.00 24.86
CA VAL A 27 0.45 -4.32 25.38
C VAL A 27 0.73 -3.56 26.66
N PHE A 28 0.41 -2.26 26.71
CA PHE A 28 0.49 -1.47 27.92
C PHE A 28 -0.31 -2.10 29.07
N GLY A 29 -1.54 -2.57 28.80
CA GLY A 29 -2.34 -3.31 29.77
C GLY A 29 -1.67 -4.59 30.28
N CYS A 30 -1.07 -5.38 29.38
CA CYS A 30 -0.33 -6.58 29.77
C CYS A 30 0.93 -6.28 30.60
N LEU A 31 1.61 -5.16 30.34
CA LEU A 31 2.78 -4.74 31.11
C LEU A 31 2.41 -4.06 32.45
N SER A 32 1.23 -3.46 32.55
CA SER A 32 0.79 -2.69 33.74
C SER A 32 0.40 -3.56 34.93
N GLY A 33 0.99 -3.31 36.11
CA GLY A 33 0.70 -4.08 37.34
C GLY A 33 1.82 -5.02 37.78
N SER A 34 3.05 -4.86 37.28
CA SER A 34 4.22 -5.57 37.80
C SER A 34 4.61 -5.10 39.21
N GLU A 35 5.09 -6.04 40.02
CA GLU A 35 5.76 -5.74 41.29
C GLU A 35 7.19 -5.22 41.09
N LYS A 36 7.82 -5.57 39.96
CA LYS A 36 9.23 -5.25 39.65
C LYS A 36 9.42 -3.87 39.01
N TYR A 37 8.39 -3.32 38.38
CA TYR A 37 8.43 -1.97 37.79
C TYR A 37 7.11 -1.21 37.89
N SER A 38 7.15 0.12 37.87
CA SER A 38 6.02 0.98 37.51
C SER A 38 6.12 1.36 36.04
N LEU A 39 4.99 1.62 35.39
CA LEU A 39 4.92 1.97 33.98
C LEU A 39 3.96 3.13 33.78
N ASP A 40 4.50 4.29 33.41
CA ASP A 40 3.71 5.45 33.03
C ASP A 40 3.42 5.41 31.52
N TYR A 41 2.44 6.20 31.06
CA TYR A 41 1.98 6.18 29.67
C TYR A 41 1.98 7.60 29.10
N VAL A 42 2.43 7.74 27.85
CA VAL A 42 2.37 8.99 27.09
C VAL A 42 2.06 8.71 25.62
N GLU A 43 1.37 9.65 24.98
CA GLU A 43 1.16 9.69 23.54
C GLU A 43 1.97 10.82 22.92
N ILE A 44 2.56 10.58 21.76
CA ILE A 44 3.37 11.58 21.06
C ILE A 44 2.88 11.81 19.62
N THR A 45 3.03 13.06 19.18
CA THR A 45 2.78 13.53 17.81
C THR A 45 4.01 14.27 17.30
N PRO A 46 4.11 14.60 15.99
CA PRO A 46 5.18 15.47 15.49
C PRO A 46 5.27 16.81 16.22
N GLU A 47 4.15 17.32 16.75
CA GLU A 47 4.05 18.60 17.47
C GLU A 47 4.28 18.45 18.98
N ASN A 48 4.16 17.24 19.52
CA ASN A 48 4.36 16.94 20.95
C ASN A 48 5.27 15.72 21.12
N VAL A 49 6.57 15.99 21.18
CA VAL A 49 7.65 14.99 21.29
C VAL A 49 8.47 15.10 22.58
N THR A 50 7.95 15.79 23.58
CA THR A 50 8.67 16.06 24.83
C THR A 50 8.56 14.85 25.77
N ILE A 51 9.71 14.26 26.11
CA ILE A 51 9.79 13.05 26.96
C ILE A 51 10.58 13.35 28.25
N PRO A 52 10.04 13.03 29.44
CA PRO A 52 10.79 13.15 30.70
C PRO A 52 11.96 12.15 30.75
N THR A 53 13.11 12.56 31.29
CA THR A 53 14.33 11.74 31.34
C THR A 53 14.52 10.92 32.62
N CYS A 54 13.51 10.87 33.49
CA CYS A 54 13.60 10.25 34.82
C CYS A 54 13.31 8.74 34.86
N TYR A 55 13.08 8.11 33.71
CA TYR A 55 12.73 6.69 33.63
C TYR A 55 13.98 5.81 33.48
N ASP A 56 13.94 4.66 34.15
CA ASP A 56 14.95 3.60 34.06
C ASP A 56 14.87 2.89 32.69
N PHE A 57 13.68 2.83 32.06
CA PHE A 57 13.50 2.38 30.67
C PHE A 57 12.36 3.11 29.93
N TYR A 58 12.40 3.06 28.60
CA TYR A 58 11.42 3.63 27.68
C TYR A 58 10.97 2.54 26.71
N PHE A 59 9.67 2.32 26.61
CA PHE A 59 9.09 1.28 25.76
C PHE A 59 8.23 1.93 24.68
N PHE A 60 8.66 1.81 23.43
CA PHE A 60 7.98 2.40 22.28
C PHE A 60 7.02 1.39 21.63
N ASN A 61 5.76 1.79 21.41
CA ASN A 61 4.90 1.17 20.40
C ASN A 61 5.25 1.74 19.01
N TYR A 62 6.52 1.63 18.60
CA TYR A 62 6.95 2.19 17.33
C TYR A 62 6.39 1.38 16.16
N HIS A 63 5.80 2.09 15.21
CA HIS A 63 5.44 1.54 13.92
C HIS A 63 5.74 2.55 12.80
N LEU A 64 6.29 2.06 11.68
CA LEU A 64 6.69 2.92 10.56
C LEU A 64 5.50 3.73 10.00
N ILE A 65 4.27 3.20 10.05
CA ILE A 65 3.10 3.91 9.54
C ILE A 65 2.76 5.14 10.42
N THR A 66 2.57 4.93 11.72
CA THR A 66 2.07 5.97 12.64
C THR A 66 3.18 6.89 13.16
N MET A 67 4.44 6.43 13.14
CA MET A 67 5.57 7.14 13.75
C MET A 67 6.75 7.32 12.77
N SER A 68 6.51 7.29 11.44
CA SER A 68 7.57 7.51 10.42
C SER A 68 8.33 8.83 10.59
N TRP A 69 7.66 9.85 11.14
CA TRP A 69 8.19 11.16 11.44
C TRP A 69 9.25 11.16 12.56
N LEU A 70 9.30 10.12 13.40
CA LEU A 70 10.28 10.00 14.48
C LEU A 70 11.65 9.56 13.94
N GLU A 71 12.72 10.28 14.28
CA GLU A 71 14.10 9.86 13.99
C GLU A 71 14.63 8.91 15.07
N THR A 72 14.40 7.63 14.86
CA THR A 72 14.72 6.57 15.81
C THR A 72 16.21 6.43 16.14
N LYS A 73 17.13 6.80 15.23
CA LYS A 73 18.59 6.81 15.49
C LYS A 73 19.00 7.74 16.63
N SER A 74 18.25 8.82 16.86
CA SER A 74 18.56 9.80 17.91
C SER A 74 18.17 9.31 19.31
N ILE A 75 17.23 8.37 19.41
CA ILE A 75 16.62 7.90 20.65
C ILE A 75 17.69 7.39 21.64
N LYS A 76 18.68 6.63 21.15
CA LYS A 76 19.76 6.12 21.99
C LYS A 76 20.62 7.19 22.64
N LYS A 77 20.80 8.31 21.95
CA LYS A 77 21.61 9.45 22.40
C LYS A 77 20.82 10.36 23.35
N LEU A 78 19.53 10.54 23.12
CA LEU A 78 18.69 11.51 23.83
C LEU A 78 18.18 10.99 25.18
N LEU A 79 17.85 9.70 25.26
CA LEU A 79 17.24 9.11 26.46
C LEU A 79 18.28 8.30 27.28
N PRO A 80 18.41 8.56 28.60
CA PRO A 80 19.46 7.96 29.43
C PRO A 80 19.19 6.52 29.88
N GLY A 81 17.94 6.05 29.83
CA GLY A 81 17.54 4.70 30.26
C GLY A 81 17.75 3.64 29.16
N VAL A 82 17.17 2.45 29.36
CA VAL A 82 17.11 1.38 28.34
C VAL A 82 15.96 1.64 27.37
N LYS A 83 16.18 1.51 26.05
CA LYS A 83 15.20 1.86 25.02
C LYS A 83 14.72 0.59 24.34
N MET A 84 13.45 0.29 24.50
CA MET A 84 12.83 -0.94 24.01
C MET A 84 11.76 -0.57 23.01
N THR A 85 11.52 -1.44 22.02
CA THR A 85 10.38 -1.30 21.11
C THR A 85 9.62 -2.60 20.98
N MET A 86 8.32 -2.48 20.77
CA MET A 86 7.54 -3.57 20.22
C MET A 86 7.77 -3.67 18.71
N VAL A 87 7.80 -4.91 18.19
CA VAL A 87 7.80 -5.20 16.77
C VAL A 87 6.52 -5.96 16.43
N LEU A 88 5.62 -5.29 15.70
CA LEU A 88 4.31 -5.82 15.29
C LEU A 88 4.39 -6.61 13.97
N GLU A 89 5.17 -6.10 13.02
CA GLU A 89 5.25 -6.63 11.66
C GLU A 89 6.53 -7.45 11.48
N VAL A 90 6.37 -8.75 11.26
CA VAL A 90 7.44 -9.74 11.33
C VAL A 90 7.31 -10.72 10.16
N SER A 91 8.39 -10.87 9.40
CA SER A 91 8.54 -11.96 8.43
C SER A 91 9.11 -13.19 9.15
N PRO A 92 8.91 -14.42 8.63
CA PRO A 92 9.53 -15.60 9.22
C PRO A 92 11.05 -15.41 9.41
N ASN A 93 11.50 -15.47 10.66
CA ASN A 93 12.89 -15.26 11.08
C ASN A 93 13.51 -13.88 10.79
N ASP A 94 12.69 -12.88 10.41
CA ASP A 94 13.14 -11.50 10.21
C ASP A 94 12.20 -10.51 10.92
N PRO A 95 12.61 -9.97 12.08
CA PRO A 95 11.84 -8.99 12.84
C PRO A 95 12.10 -7.54 12.40
N PHE A 96 12.98 -7.29 11.42
CA PHE A 96 13.41 -5.94 11.07
C PHE A 96 12.78 -5.40 9.77
N VAL A 97 11.65 -5.98 9.36
CA VAL A 97 10.91 -5.60 8.14
C VAL A 97 10.61 -4.10 8.08
N PHE A 98 10.15 -3.51 9.19
CA PHE A 98 9.82 -2.08 9.29
C PHE A 98 10.47 -1.37 10.48
N CYS A 99 11.40 -2.04 11.16
CA CYS A 99 12.08 -1.51 12.32
C CYS A 99 13.59 -1.61 12.13
N SER A 100 14.31 -0.53 12.41
CA SER A 100 15.78 -0.54 12.33
C SER A 100 16.36 -1.56 13.32
N PRO A 101 17.39 -2.33 12.92
CA PRO A 101 18.05 -3.32 13.77
C PRO A 101 18.88 -2.73 14.91
N ASP A 102 19.19 -1.43 14.88
CA ASP A 102 20.20 -0.83 15.76
C ASP A 102 19.72 0.37 16.58
N ASP A 103 18.48 0.81 16.38
CA ASP A 103 17.95 2.03 16.99
C ASP A 103 17.45 1.83 18.43
N PHE A 104 17.16 0.59 18.84
CA PHE A 104 16.72 0.24 20.19
C PHE A 104 17.70 -0.73 20.88
N ASP A 105 17.70 -0.71 22.21
CA ASP A 105 18.49 -1.60 23.05
C ASP A 105 17.85 -3.00 23.17
N ALA A 106 16.52 -3.09 23.03
CA ALA A 106 15.77 -4.34 23.01
C ALA A 106 14.60 -4.31 22.01
N TYR A 107 14.36 -5.44 21.35
CA TYR A 107 13.26 -5.65 20.41
C TYR A 107 12.33 -6.73 20.95
N CYS A 108 11.13 -6.34 21.38
CA CYS A 108 10.09 -7.25 21.87
C CYS A 108 9.18 -7.61 20.70
N VAL A 109 9.42 -8.77 20.08
CA VAL A 109 8.79 -9.17 18.83
C VAL A 109 7.54 -9.99 19.11
N LEU A 110 6.38 -9.54 18.63
CA LEU A 110 5.11 -10.27 18.78
C LEU A 110 5.03 -11.46 17.82
N ASP A 111 5.98 -12.36 17.92
CA ASP A 111 5.99 -13.65 17.24
C ASP A 111 6.69 -14.68 18.13
N PRO A 112 5.95 -15.56 18.82
CA PRO A 112 6.55 -16.57 19.68
C PRO A 112 7.31 -17.64 18.88
N THR A 113 7.21 -17.64 17.54
CA THR A 113 7.92 -18.56 16.65
C THR A 113 9.26 -18.03 16.17
N LEU A 114 9.54 -16.76 16.40
CA LEU A 114 10.78 -16.14 15.97
C LEU A 114 12.00 -16.87 16.56
N ASN A 115 12.90 -17.27 15.68
CA ASN A 115 14.25 -17.69 16.06
C ASN A 115 15.24 -16.60 15.62
N SER A 116 16.02 -16.06 16.56
CA SER A 116 17.01 -15.03 16.26
C SER A 116 18.27 -15.25 17.09
N ASP A 117 19.44 -15.18 16.45
CA ASP A 117 20.73 -15.27 17.13
C ASP A 117 21.14 -13.95 17.81
N ARG A 118 20.36 -12.87 17.62
CA ARG A 118 20.64 -11.56 18.21
C ARG A 118 20.19 -11.51 19.66
N LYS A 119 21.13 -11.26 20.57
CA LYS A 119 20.91 -11.20 22.03
C LYS A 119 19.91 -10.12 22.49
N ASN A 120 19.66 -9.11 21.66
CA ASN A 120 18.74 -8.02 21.95
C ASN A 120 17.35 -8.21 21.33
N VAL A 121 17.06 -9.36 20.72
CA VAL A 121 15.77 -9.70 20.12
C VAL A 121 15.09 -10.75 20.96
N PHE A 122 13.87 -10.45 21.41
CA PHE A 122 13.12 -11.28 22.33
C PHE A 122 11.77 -11.62 21.71
N ALA A 123 11.51 -12.92 21.53
CA ALA A 123 10.19 -13.40 21.12
C ALA A 123 9.18 -13.22 22.27
N PHE A 124 8.00 -12.71 21.92
CA PHE A 124 6.84 -12.53 22.80
C PHE A 124 5.63 -13.26 22.23
N PRO A 125 4.75 -13.80 23.11
CA PRO A 125 3.45 -14.26 22.69
C PRO A 125 2.58 -13.08 22.20
N ARG A 126 1.46 -13.36 21.54
CA ARG A 126 0.45 -12.31 21.33
C ARG A 126 -0.20 -11.98 22.67
N PRO A 127 -0.41 -10.70 23.01
CA PRO A 127 -1.16 -10.37 24.21
C PRO A 127 -2.64 -10.70 23.98
N LEU A 128 -3.22 -11.55 24.83
CA LEU A 128 -4.67 -11.75 24.85
C LEU A 128 -5.33 -10.86 25.89
N GLU A 129 -6.53 -10.43 25.56
CA GLU A 129 -7.40 -9.69 26.47
C GLU A 129 -8.04 -10.62 27.50
N VAL A 130 -8.28 -10.10 28.70
CA VAL A 130 -9.02 -10.82 29.74
C VAL A 130 -10.52 -10.65 29.48
N SER A 131 -11.22 -11.74 29.15
CA SER A 131 -12.69 -11.71 29.11
C SER A 131 -13.23 -11.76 30.54
N GLY A 132 -14.00 -10.74 30.94
CA GLY A 132 -14.65 -10.67 32.26
C GLY A 132 -15.92 -11.51 32.39
N GLU A 133 -16.42 -12.08 31.29
CA GLU A 133 -17.67 -12.86 31.27
C GLU A 133 -17.44 -14.26 30.71
N ASN A 134 -17.87 -15.28 31.47
CA ASN A 134 -17.93 -16.66 31.04
C ASN A 134 -19.36 -16.99 30.61
N ILE A 135 -19.60 -17.08 29.30
CA ILE A 135 -20.89 -17.49 28.75
C ILE A 135 -20.82 -18.95 28.35
N PRO A 136 -21.62 -19.84 28.98
CA PRO A 136 -21.65 -21.25 28.60
C PRO A 136 -21.99 -21.44 27.12
N TYR A 137 -21.27 -22.36 26.46
CA TYR A 137 -21.61 -22.80 25.11
C TYR A 137 -22.97 -23.50 25.11
N GLN A 138 -23.85 -23.10 24.19
CA GLN A 138 -25.12 -23.79 23.98
C GLN A 138 -24.98 -24.81 22.84
N PRO A 139 -25.12 -26.13 23.12
CA PRO A 139 -25.08 -27.14 22.08
C PRO A 139 -26.08 -26.88 20.95
N LYS A 140 -25.66 -27.14 19.72
CA LYS A 140 -26.45 -26.95 18.50
C LYS A 140 -26.71 -28.30 17.85
N GLN A 141 -27.85 -28.43 17.19
CA GLN A 141 -28.26 -29.68 16.52
C GLN A 141 -27.36 -30.03 15.34
N VAL A 142 -26.83 -29.01 14.66
CA VAL A 142 -25.84 -29.13 13.59
C VAL A 142 -24.59 -28.31 13.93
N PRO A 143 -23.40 -28.67 13.42
CA PRO A 143 -22.18 -27.91 13.66
C PRO A 143 -22.30 -26.46 13.17
N VAL A 144 -21.86 -25.53 14.02
CA VAL A 144 -21.79 -24.10 13.70
C VAL A 144 -20.32 -23.70 13.50
N ILE A 145 -19.96 -23.36 12.26
CA ILE A 145 -18.59 -23.02 11.86
C ILE A 145 -18.49 -21.50 11.71
N GLY A 146 -17.71 -20.86 12.56
CA GLY A 146 -17.59 -19.41 12.61
C GLY A 146 -16.32 -18.87 11.97
N SER A 147 -16.43 -17.80 11.20
CA SER A 147 -15.28 -17.02 10.73
C SER A 147 -15.58 -15.52 10.79
N PHE A 148 -14.57 -14.67 10.89
CA PHE A 148 -14.79 -13.23 10.84
C PHE A 148 -13.57 -12.46 10.38
N GLY A 149 -13.81 -11.19 10.07
CA GLY A 149 -12.79 -10.21 9.72
C GLY A 149 -13.28 -9.28 8.62
N PHE A 150 -12.55 -8.18 8.43
CA PHE A 150 -12.85 -7.27 7.33
C PHE A 150 -12.72 -7.95 5.98
N ALA A 151 -13.49 -7.44 5.02
CA ALA A 151 -13.51 -7.85 3.64
C ALA A 151 -12.19 -7.54 2.92
N THR A 152 -11.12 -8.28 3.20
CA THR A 152 -9.80 -8.11 2.57
C THR A 152 -9.39 -9.34 1.77
N PRO A 153 -8.64 -9.19 0.66
CA PRO A 153 -8.11 -10.34 -0.08
C PRO A 153 -7.32 -11.29 0.83
N GLY A 154 -7.46 -12.60 0.58
CA GLY A 154 -6.70 -13.62 1.31
C GLY A 154 -7.28 -14.05 2.66
N LYS A 155 -8.48 -13.58 3.02
CA LYS A 155 -9.22 -14.00 4.23
C LYS A 155 -9.87 -15.38 4.11
N GLY A 156 -10.07 -15.87 2.88
CA GLY A 156 -10.51 -17.24 2.62
C GLY A 156 -11.86 -17.64 3.22
N PHE A 157 -12.83 -16.72 3.29
CA PHE A 157 -14.18 -17.04 3.77
C PHE A 157 -14.86 -18.11 2.91
N ASP A 158 -14.60 -18.12 1.61
CA ASP A 158 -15.08 -19.13 0.67
C ASP A 158 -14.34 -20.47 0.81
N HIS A 159 -13.08 -20.47 1.23
CA HIS A 159 -12.37 -21.71 1.59
C HIS A 159 -13.01 -22.39 2.80
N VAL A 160 -13.55 -21.61 3.76
CA VAL A 160 -14.34 -22.17 4.87
C VAL A 160 -15.59 -22.85 4.33
N ILE A 161 -16.29 -22.26 3.36
CA ILE A 161 -17.46 -22.89 2.72
C ILE A 161 -17.07 -24.18 2.00
N ASP A 162 -15.96 -24.18 1.24
CA ASP A 162 -15.50 -25.38 0.54
C ASP A 162 -15.14 -26.52 1.49
N ALA A 163 -14.44 -26.22 2.58
CA ALA A 163 -14.10 -27.21 3.60
C ALA A 163 -15.37 -27.78 4.25
N VAL A 164 -16.34 -26.91 4.57
CA VAL A 164 -17.62 -27.34 5.15
C VAL A 164 -18.45 -28.20 4.18
N ASN A 165 -18.55 -27.78 2.91
CA ASN A 165 -19.24 -28.53 1.86
C ASN A 165 -18.67 -29.94 1.67
N ARG A 166 -17.36 -30.10 1.82
CA ARG A 166 -16.68 -31.40 1.70
C ARG A 166 -16.92 -32.31 2.89
N GLU A 167 -16.95 -31.75 4.10
CA GLU A 167 -16.95 -32.55 5.32
C GLU A 167 -18.33 -32.79 5.92
N PHE A 168 -19.32 -31.90 5.70
CA PHE A 168 -20.61 -31.96 6.37
C PHE A 168 -21.78 -32.09 5.38
N ASP A 169 -22.81 -32.83 5.77
CA ASP A 169 -24.09 -32.87 5.07
C ASP A 169 -25.02 -31.75 5.56
N HIS A 170 -24.96 -31.45 6.87
CA HIS A 170 -25.69 -30.36 7.49
C HIS A 170 -24.78 -29.54 8.42
N ALA A 171 -24.70 -28.23 8.21
CA ALA A 171 -23.98 -27.29 9.07
C ALA A 171 -24.47 -25.85 8.87
N VAL A 172 -24.18 -24.98 9.83
CA VAL A 172 -24.35 -23.52 9.69
C VAL A 172 -22.98 -22.87 9.66
N VAL A 173 -22.66 -22.14 8.60
CA VAL A 173 -21.48 -21.28 8.54
C VAL A 173 -21.86 -19.86 8.90
N ARG A 174 -21.36 -19.36 10.03
CA ARG A 174 -21.54 -17.98 10.48
C ARG A 174 -20.33 -17.16 10.07
N ILE A 175 -20.53 -16.06 9.36
CA ILE A 175 -19.44 -15.16 8.98
C ILE A 175 -19.76 -13.73 9.41
N ASN A 176 -18.95 -13.13 10.28
CA ASN A 176 -19.06 -11.69 10.55
C ASN A 176 -18.07 -10.93 9.66
N ILE A 177 -18.59 -10.08 8.77
CA ILE A 177 -17.80 -9.23 7.88
C ILE A 177 -18.21 -7.77 8.12
N PRO A 178 -17.69 -7.12 9.18
CA PRO A 178 -18.08 -5.76 9.49
C PRO A 178 -17.80 -4.80 8.33
N TYR A 179 -18.66 -3.81 8.15
CA TYR A 179 -18.37 -2.69 7.25
C TYR A 179 -17.25 -1.85 7.88
N ALA A 180 -16.09 -1.78 7.21
CA ALA A 180 -14.94 -1.08 7.74
C ALA A 180 -14.87 0.32 7.15
N THR A 181 -14.84 1.37 7.98
CA THR A 181 -14.64 2.77 7.55
C THR A 181 -13.36 3.00 6.73
N TYR A 182 -12.37 2.11 6.84
CA TYR A 182 -11.08 2.17 6.14
C TYR A 182 -10.88 1.11 5.04
N ALA A 183 -11.70 0.06 4.97
CA ALA A 183 -11.53 -1.08 4.03
C ALA A 183 -12.78 -1.45 3.22
N ASP A 184 -13.99 -1.14 3.70
CA ASP A 184 -15.27 -1.41 3.04
C ASP A 184 -16.38 -0.48 3.59
N GLU A 185 -16.20 0.83 3.43
CA GLU A 185 -17.04 1.86 4.06
C GLU A 185 -18.50 1.84 3.55
N SER A 186 -18.71 1.30 2.34
CA SER A 186 -20.04 1.12 1.74
C SER A 186 -20.63 -0.28 1.96
N GLY A 187 -19.89 -1.21 2.58
CA GLY A 187 -20.32 -2.59 2.81
C GLY A 187 -20.46 -3.47 1.57
N ILE A 188 -20.08 -2.97 0.39
CA ILE A 188 -20.28 -3.65 -0.90
C ILE A 188 -19.38 -4.87 -1.02
N LEU A 189 -18.14 -4.79 -0.57
CA LEU A 189 -17.21 -5.92 -0.66
C LEU A 189 -17.61 -7.02 0.31
N ALA A 190 -17.98 -6.65 1.54
CA ALA A 190 -18.54 -7.55 2.53
C ALA A 190 -19.84 -8.19 2.02
N GLY A 191 -20.73 -7.42 1.40
CA GLY A 191 -21.96 -7.95 0.78
C GLY A 191 -21.70 -8.90 -0.38
N ARG A 192 -20.72 -8.62 -1.25
CA ARG A 192 -20.32 -9.53 -2.34
C ARG A 192 -19.71 -10.83 -1.80
N LEU A 193 -18.82 -10.73 -0.81
CA LEU A 193 -18.25 -11.91 -0.12
C LEU A 193 -19.35 -12.73 0.55
N ALA A 194 -20.31 -12.07 1.20
CA ALA A 194 -21.46 -12.71 1.81
C ALA A 194 -22.27 -13.50 0.79
N GLN A 195 -22.61 -12.88 -0.35
CA GLN A 195 -23.38 -13.53 -1.40
C GLN A 195 -22.60 -14.67 -2.07
N MET A 196 -21.30 -14.49 -2.28
CA MET A 196 -20.43 -15.55 -2.82
C MET A 196 -20.41 -16.76 -1.89
N CYS A 197 -20.24 -16.55 -0.58
CA CYS A 197 -20.26 -17.64 0.40
C CYS A 197 -21.62 -18.37 0.40
N LYS A 198 -22.72 -17.62 0.36
CA LYS A 198 -24.08 -18.18 0.26
C LYS A 198 -24.27 -19.00 -1.01
N ASN A 199 -23.84 -18.50 -2.17
CA ASN A 199 -23.98 -19.19 -3.45
C ASN A 199 -23.11 -20.45 -3.57
N LYS A 200 -22.00 -20.51 -2.82
CA LYS A 200 -21.07 -21.64 -2.84
C LYS A 200 -21.55 -22.80 -1.98
N ALA A 201 -22.43 -22.54 -1.00
CA ALA A 201 -22.94 -23.57 -0.10
C ALA A 201 -23.81 -24.58 -0.86
N LYS A 202 -23.60 -25.88 -0.60
CA LYS A 202 -24.46 -26.95 -1.11
C LYS A 202 -25.73 -27.08 -0.27
N ASP A 203 -26.71 -27.84 -0.78
CA ASP A 203 -27.91 -28.19 -0.01
C ASP A 203 -27.55 -28.80 1.35
N GLY A 204 -28.24 -28.32 2.39
CA GLY A 204 -27.96 -28.69 3.79
C GLY A 204 -26.95 -27.79 4.50
N ILE A 205 -26.22 -26.93 3.80
CA ILE A 205 -25.29 -25.96 4.40
C ILE A 205 -25.91 -24.56 4.40
N GLU A 206 -26.20 -24.03 5.60
CA GLU A 206 -26.71 -22.66 5.77
C GLU A 206 -25.55 -21.69 5.92
N VAL A 207 -25.60 -20.53 5.26
CA VAL A 207 -24.60 -19.46 5.42
C VAL A 207 -25.24 -18.19 5.98
N ALA A 208 -24.96 -17.92 7.25
CA ALA A 208 -25.43 -16.77 7.99
C ALA A 208 -24.33 -15.70 8.05
N VAL A 209 -24.54 -14.57 7.38
CA VAL A 209 -23.57 -13.46 7.37
C VAL A 209 -24.13 -12.28 8.14
N THR A 210 -23.31 -11.69 9.01
CA THR A 210 -23.58 -10.40 9.67
C THR A 210 -22.51 -9.39 9.26
N HIS A 211 -22.87 -8.11 9.34
CA HIS A 211 -22.02 -6.97 9.06
C HIS A 211 -21.85 -6.03 10.26
N ASP A 212 -22.24 -6.52 11.44
CA ASP A 212 -22.21 -5.74 12.67
C ASP A 212 -20.77 -5.40 13.05
N TYR A 213 -20.53 -4.12 13.34
CA TYR A 213 -19.29 -3.67 13.94
C TYR A 213 -19.28 -4.04 15.44
N MET A 214 -19.07 -5.32 15.71
CA MET A 214 -19.05 -5.87 17.06
C MET A 214 -17.89 -5.29 17.86
N THR A 215 -18.20 -4.84 19.07
CA THR A 215 -17.18 -4.60 20.10
C THR A 215 -16.39 -5.89 20.35
N LYS A 216 -15.18 -5.77 20.91
CA LYS A 216 -14.33 -6.92 21.22
C LYS A 216 -15.05 -7.94 22.10
N THR A 217 -15.80 -7.47 23.11
CA THR A 217 -16.62 -8.33 23.98
C THR A 217 -17.73 -9.04 23.23
N GLU A 218 -18.48 -8.35 22.37
CA GLU A 218 -19.52 -8.98 21.53
C GLU A 218 -18.94 -10.04 20.60
N LEU A 219 -17.76 -9.78 20.01
CA LEU A 219 -17.10 -10.69 19.10
C LEU A 219 -16.60 -11.95 19.82
N ILE A 220 -16.05 -11.81 21.04
CA ILE A 220 -15.68 -12.95 21.90
C ILE A 220 -16.91 -13.81 22.21
N LYS A 221 -18.04 -13.18 22.59
CA LYS A 221 -19.30 -13.89 22.85
C LYS A 221 -19.82 -14.61 21.60
N TRP A 222 -19.73 -13.95 20.44
CA TRP A 222 -20.14 -14.52 19.16
C TRP A 222 -19.31 -15.75 18.81
N CYS A 223 -17.98 -15.68 19.01
CA CYS A 223 -17.04 -16.80 18.83
C CYS A 223 -17.31 -17.94 19.82
N GLY A 224 -17.68 -17.60 21.05
CA GLY A 224 -18.02 -18.54 22.13
C GLY A 224 -19.19 -19.46 21.81
N GLN A 225 -20.07 -19.06 20.89
CA GLN A 225 -21.23 -19.84 20.47
C GLN A 225 -21.00 -20.65 19.19
N ASN A 226 -19.78 -20.62 18.62
CA ASN A 226 -19.42 -21.47 17.49
C ASN A 226 -19.01 -22.87 17.99
N THR A 227 -19.39 -23.90 17.24
CA THR A 227 -18.87 -25.25 17.43
C THR A 227 -17.37 -25.27 17.12
N LEU A 228 -16.96 -24.60 16.03
CA LEU A 228 -15.58 -24.41 15.61
C LEU A 228 -15.38 -22.99 15.07
N ASN A 229 -14.33 -22.29 15.51
CA ASN A 229 -13.84 -21.10 14.83
C ASN A 229 -12.84 -21.50 13.75
N CYS A 230 -13.00 -21.00 12.54
CA CYS A 230 -12.29 -21.48 11.34
C CYS A 230 -11.77 -20.31 10.51
N PHE A 231 -10.45 -20.26 10.28
CA PHE A 231 -9.79 -19.20 9.51
C PHE A 231 -8.85 -19.78 8.47
N LEU A 232 -9.34 -19.92 7.23
CA LEU A 232 -8.61 -20.58 6.16
C LEU A 232 -7.96 -19.58 5.20
N TYR A 233 -7.02 -18.79 5.71
CA TYR A 233 -6.39 -17.72 4.93
C TYR A 233 -5.45 -18.27 3.85
N ASP A 234 -5.35 -17.53 2.75
CA ASP A 234 -4.45 -17.76 1.62
C ASP A 234 -3.74 -16.45 1.23
N ARG A 235 -3.45 -15.61 2.23
CA ARG A 235 -2.78 -14.32 2.07
C ARG A 235 -1.27 -14.42 2.10
N ASN A 236 -0.59 -13.55 1.36
CA ASN A 236 0.85 -13.41 1.42
C ASN A 236 1.25 -12.01 1.92
N GLN A 237 1.33 -11.88 3.24
CA GLN A 237 1.69 -10.64 3.92
C GLN A 237 2.61 -10.94 5.11
N PRO A 238 3.53 -10.02 5.46
CA PRO A 238 4.24 -10.11 6.73
C PRO A 238 3.26 -9.96 7.91
N GLY A 239 3.71 -10.38 9.08
CA GLY A 239 2.94 -10.27 10.32
C GLY A 239 2.02 -11.45 10.63
N LEU A 240 1.68 -11.55 11.91
CA LEU A 240 0.77 -12.56 12.43
C LEU A 240 -0.69 -12.09 12.37
N ALA A 241 -1.63 -13.01 12.13
CA ALA A 241 -3.05 -12.66 12.15
C ALA A 241 -3.53 -12.31 13.57
N ALA A 242 -3.96 -11.06 13.77
CA ALA A 242 -4.64 -10.63 15.00
C ALA A 242 -6.12 -11.06 15.04
N THR A 243 -6.70 -11.37 13.88
CA THR A 243 -8.13 -11.69 13.76
C THR A 243 -8.51 -12.95 14.55
N THR A 244 -7.57 -13.81 14.92
CA THR A 244 -7.84 -15.00 15.73
C THR A 244 -7.89 -14.73 17.23
N ASP A 245 -7.45 -13.55 17.70
CA ASP A 245 -7.25 -13.30 19.13
C ASP A 245 -8.59 -13.42 19.90
N GLN A 246 -9.69 -12.84 19.40
CA GLN A 246 -11.02 -12.98 20.03
C GLN A 246 -11.57 -14.41 19.96
N ALA A 247 -11.25 -15.16 18.89
CA ALA A 247 -11.65 -16.57 18.79
C ALA A 247 -10.92 -17.43 19.83
N ILE A 248 -9.64 -17.19 20.05
CA ILE A 248 -8.83 -17.86 21.08
C ILE A 248 -9.33 -17.48 22.47
N THR A 249 -9.58 -16.19 22.72
CA THR A 249 -10.14 -15.71 23.99
C THR A 249 -11.50 -16.35 24.32
N SER A 250 -12.28 -16.76 23.32
CA SER A 250 -13.56 -17.44 23.55
C SER A 250 -13.44 -18.88 24.12
N GLY A 251 -12.26 -19.51 24.06
CA GLY A 251 -12.04 -20.86 24.60
C GLY A 251 -12.70 -22.00 23.82
N ARG A 252 -13.21 -21.73 22.60
CA ARG A 252 -13.84 -22.72 21.71
C ARG A 252 -12.82 -23.35 20.76
N PRO A 253 -13.11 -24.55 20.19
CA PRO A 253 -12.27 -25.14 19.15
C PRO A 253 -11.91 -24.14 18.06
N LEU A 254 -10.67 -24.21 17.58
CA LEU A 254 -10.11 -23.35 16.54
C LEU A 254 -9.38 -24.21 15.50
N ILE A 255 -9.48 -23.82 14.23
CA ILE A 255 -8.61 -24.31 13.17
C ILE A 255 -8.21 -23.16 12.24
N THR A 256 -6.98 -23.22 11.76
CA THR A 256 -6.43 -22.27 10.79
C THR A 256 -5.86 -23.00 9.58
N SER A 257 -5.70 -22.32 8.44
CA SER A 257 -4.94 -22.89 7.32
C SER A 257 -3.44 -22.97 7.62
N LYS A 258 -2.70 -23.66 6.74
CA LYS A 258 -1.22 -23.73 6.76
C LYS A 258 -0.51 -22.40 6.44
N ASN A 259 -1.24 -21.29 6.33
CA ASN A 259 -0.66 -19.99 6.01
C ASN A 259 0.30 -19.49 7.11
N ASP A 260 1.46 -18.96 6.72
CA ASP A 260 2.51 -18.52 7.66
C ASP A 260 2.05 -17.44 8.65
N THR A 261 1.00 -16.69 8.33
CA THR A 261 0.41 -15.72 9.28
C THR A 261 -0.14 -16.38 10.55
N PHE A 262 -0.40 -17.69 10.53
CA PHE A 262 -0.88 -18.50 11.65
C PHE A 262 0.21 -19.36 12.30
N ARG A 263 1.49 -19.23 11.91
CA ARG A 263 2.60 -20.05 12.46
C ARG A 263 2.63 -20.12 13.99
N HIS A 264 2.33 -19.00 14.65
CA HIS A 264 2.20 -18.90 16.11
C HIS A 264 1.11 -19.80 16.73
N ILE A 265 0.02 -20.07 16.00
CA ILE A 265 -1.05 -21.01 16.37
C ILE A 265 -0.66 -22.42 15.96
N GLN A 266 0.01 -22.58 14.82
CA GLN A 266 0.45 -23.88 14.29
C GLN A 266 1.41 -24.63 15.21
N LYS A 267 2.08 -23.93 16.14
CA LYS A 267 2.84 -24.53 17.25
C LYS A 267 1.98 -25.41 18.17
N PHE A 268 0.69 -25.12 18.26
CA PHE A 268 -0.24 -25.79 19.18
C PHE A 268 -1.28 -26.64 18.44
N ILE A 269 -1.75 -26.16 17.29
CA ILE A 269 -2.85 -26.75 16.53
C ILE A 269 -2.38 -27.09 15.12
N LYS A 270 -2.57 -28.34 14.70
CA LYS A 270 -2.24 -28.77 13.35
C LYS A 270 -3.17 -28.07 12.34
N PRO A 271 -2.65 -27.43 11.28
CA PRO A 271 -3.48 -26.63 10.38
C PRO A 271 -4.23 -27.48 9.34
N PHE A 272 -5.30 -26.92 8.79
CA PHE A 272 -5.96 -27.44 7.60
C PHE A 272 -5.04 -27.34 6.37
N PRO A 273 -4.99 -28.34 5.46
CA PRO A 273 -5.81 -29.56 5.42
C PRO A 273 -5.19 -30.77 6.13
N TYR A 274 -4.14 -30.61 6.93
CA TYR A 274 -3.49 -31.74 7.61
C TYR A 274 -4.27 -32.25 8.82
N GLN A 275 -5.28 -31.51 9.26
CA GLN A 275 -6.33 -31.90 10.18
C GLN A 275 -7.66 -31.44 9.57
N THR A 276 -8.69 -32.27 9.67
CA THR A 276 -10.04 -31.96 9.17
C THR A 276 -10.80 -31.04 10.12
N LEU A 277 -11.90 -30.42 9.65
CA LEU A 277 -12.77 -29.63 10.51
C LEU A 277 -13.42 -30.51 11.60
N ARG A 278 -13.80 -31.75 11.28
CA ARG A 278 -14.36 -32.72 12.24
C ARG A 278 -13.37 -33.08 13.34
N GLU A 279 -12.14 -33.43 12.96
CA GLU A 279 -11.07 -33.70 13.93
C GLU A 279 -10.78 -32.48 14.80
N ALA A 280 -10.88 -31.27 14.24
CA ALA A 280 -10.64 -30.05 15.01
C ALA A 280 -11.72 -29.78 16.06
N ILE A 281 -13.00 -30.02 15.73
CA ILE A 281 -14.11 -29.91 16.69
C ILE A 281 -13.86 -30.77 17.94
N GLU A 282 -13.34 -31.98 17.75
CA GLU A 282 -13.12 -32.93 18.83
C GLU A 282 -11.86 -32.60 19.66
N ASN A 283 -10.80 -32.13 19.02
CA ASN A 283 -9.45 -32.20 19.60
C ASN A 283 -8.77 -30.85 19.89
N THR A 284 -9.24 -29.71 19.34
CA THR A 284 -8.47 -28.46 19.45
C THR A 284 -8.87 -27.58 20.63
N GLN A 285 -9.96 -27.85 21.34
CA GLN A 285 -10.38 -27.02 22.48
C GLN A 285 -9.32 -26.97 23.59
N ALA A 286 -8.75 -28.12 23.97
CA ALA A 286 -7.70 -28.18 24.99
C ALA A 286 -6.45 -27.38 24.58
N LYS A 287 -6.14 -27.35 23.28
CA LYS A 287 -5.04 -26.57 22.70
C LYS A 287 -5.33 -25.08 22.69
N VAL A 288 -6.57 -24.67 22.46
CA VAL A 288 -6.96 -23.25 22.62
C VAL A 288 -6.81 -22.79 24.07
N VAL A 289 -7.19 -23.62 25.05
CA VAL A 289 -6.99 -23.33 26.48
C VAL A 289 -5.50 -23.24 26.85
N GLU A 290 -4.65 -24.07 26.22
CA GLU A 290 -3.19 -23.97 26.34
C GLU A 290 -2.68 -22.63 25.81
N ILE A 291 -3.12 -22.21 24.61
CA ILE A 291 -2.78 -20.90 24.04
C ILE A 291 -3.22 -19.76 24.96
N GLN A 292 -4.43 -19.80 25.52
CA GLN A 292 -4.93 -18.77 26.44
C GLN A 292 -4.02 -18.57 27.66
N LYS A 293 -3.45 -19.65 28.19
CA LYS A 293 -2.51 -19.60 29.31
C LYS A 293 -1.19 -18.98 28.87
N GLU A 294 -0.63 -19.44 27.75
CA GLU A 294 0.67 -18.97 27.23
C GLU A 294 0.64 -17.51 26.76
N TRP A 295 -0.51 -17.05 26.27
CA TRP A 295 -0.71 -15.69 25.77
C TRP A 295 -1.40 -14.77 26.78
N SER A 296 -1.49 -15.21 28.05
CA SER A 296 -2.10 -14.43 29.12
C SER A 296 -1.29 -13.15 29.43
N PRO A 297 -1.96 -12.09 29.94
CA PRO A 297 -1.27 -10.90 30.40
C PRO A 297 -0.18 -11.18 31.44
N GLU A 298 -0.38 -12.17 32.32
CA GLU A 298 0.60 -12.58 33.31
C GLU A 298 1.87 -13.17 32.68
N LYS A 299 1.73 -14.08 31.71
CA LYS A 299 2.86 -14.63 30.96
C LYS A 299 3.58 -13.57 30.14
N PHE A 300 2.83 -12.69 29.48
CA PHE A 300 3.40 -11.57 28.73
C PHE A 300 4.23 -10.65 29.64
N ARG A 301 3.69 -10.30 30.81
CA ARG A 301 4.38 -9.49 31.83
C ARG A 301 5.63 -10.19 32.36
N THR A 302 5.52 -11.47 32.71
CA THR A 302 6.64 -12.27 33.21
C THR A 302 7.75 -12.32 32.19
N ARG A 303 7.41 -12.52 30.91
CA ARG A 303 8.38 -12.48 29.81
C ARG A 303 9.07 -11.13 29.70
N PHE A 304 8.35 -10.03 29.87
CA PHE A 304 8.97 -8.70 29.89
C PHE A 304 9.90 -8.49 31.09
N GLU A 305 9.53 -8.98 32.27
CA GLU A 305 10.40 -8.93 33.45
C GLU A 305 11.71 -9.71 33.24
N GLU A 306 11.67 -10.85 32.55
CA GLU A 306 12.87 -11.59 32.13
C GLU A 306 13.75 -10.76 31.19
N VAL A 307 13.15 -10.03 30.25
CA VAL A 307 13.88 -9.13 29.35
C VAL A 307 14.61 -8.06 30.16
N LEU A 308 13.95 -7.44 31.16
CA LEU A 308 14.58 -6.40 31.99
C LEU A 308 15.82 -6.90 32.74
N VAL A 309 15.87 -8.18 33.15
CA VAL A 309 17.05 -8.78 33.83
C VAL A 309 18.30 -8.78 32.94
N ASN A 310 18.14 -8.72 31.61
CA ASN A 310 19.28 -8.68 30.67
C ASN A 310 19.99 -7.30 30.64
N PHE A 311 19.46 -6.30 31.35
CA PHE A 311 19.99 -4.94 31.32
C PHE A 311 20.45 -4.48 32.70
N GLN A 312 21.50 -3.66 32.70
CA GLN A 312 21.95 -2.95 33.90
C GLN A 312 21.31 -1.57 33.96
N PHE A 313 20.71 -1.23 35.09
CA PHE A 313 20.05 0.06 35.30
C PHE A 313 20.92 0.95 36.19
N GLU A 314 21.29 2.12 35.68
CA GLU A 314 22.11 3.10 36.41
C GLU A 314 21.32 3.79 37.55
N LYS A 315 22.04 4.50 38.44
CA LYS A 315 21.39 5.31 39.49
C LYS A 315 20.61 6.47 38.86
N ARG A 316 19.40 6.73 39.39
CA ARG A 316 18.50 7.80 38.88
C ARG A 316 19.17 9.17 38.98
N ARG A 317 18.91 10.00 37.97
CA ARG A 317 19.21 11.44 38.03
C ARG A 317 18.15 12.12 38.91
N GLU A 318 18.59 12.80 39.97
CA GLU A 318 17.70 13.44 40.95
C GLU A 318 16.95 14.67 40.40
N ASN A 319 17.40 15.23 39.26
CA ASN A 319 16.75 16.36 38.59
C ASN A 319 16.15 15.93 37.24
N PRO A 320 14.82 15.68 37.14
CA PRO A 320 14.17 15.35 35.88
C PRO A 320 14.26 16.53 34.92
N LYS A 321 14.91 16.32 33.77
CA LYS A 321 14.79 17.19 32.59
C LYS A 321 13.86 16.53 31.59
N ALA A 322 13.19 17.32 30.75
CA ALA A 322 12.56 16.80 29.55
C ALA A 322 13.50 16.98 28.36
N VAL A 323 13.43 16.07 27.39
CA VAL A 323 14.12 16.18 26.11
C VAL A 323 13.09 16.12 24.99
N GLU A 324 13.32 16.88 23.93
CA GLU A 324 12.56 16.75 22.69
C GLU A 324 13.18 15.64 21.85
N LEU A 325 12.38 14.66 21.43
CA LEU A 325 12.84 13.66 20.46
C LEU A 325 13.07 14.32 19.11
N THR A 326 14.07 13.84 18.35
CA THR A 326 14.31 14.37 17.01
C THR A 326 13.19 13.94 16.06
N VAL A 327 12.49 14.93 15.50
CA VAL A 327 11.57 14.74 14.38
C VAL A 327 12.37 14.81 13.10
N LYS A 328 12.20 13.82 12.21
CA LYS A 328 12.82 13.85 10.88
C LYS A 328 12.35 15.13 10.18
N PRO A 329 13.26 15.91 9.58
CA PRO A 329 12.85 17.07 8.81
C PRO A 329 11.88 16.60 7.74
N THR A 330 10.67 17.12 7.77
CA THR A 330 9.71 16.94 6.69
C THR A 330 10.29 17.63 5.46
N LYS A 331 11.07 16.90 4.66
CA LYS A 331 11.21 17.23 3.25
C LYS A 331 9.80 17.17 2.66
N PRO A 332 9.30 18.17 1.93
CA PRO A 332 7.99 18.11 1.29
C PRO A 332 7.94 16.96 0.26
N GLY A 333 7.68 15.74 0.72
CA GLY A 333 7.60 14.53 -0.11
C GLY A 333 8.48 13.37 0.31
N GLY A 334 8.16 12.71 1.41
CA GLY A 334 8.61 11.33 1.62
C GLY A 334 8.04 10.42 0.50
N PHE A 335 8.92 9.90 -0.34
CA PHE A 335 8.65 9.00 -1.46
C PHE A 335 7.65 7.86 -1.13
N LEU A 336 7.83 7.20 0.01
CA LEU A 336 6.94 6.12 0.48
C LEU A 336 5.55 6.59 0.95
N GLN A 337 5.41 7.85 1.36
CA GLN A 337 4.12 8.45 1.75
C GLN A 337 3.32 8.89 0.51
N LYS A 338 3.98 9.44 -0.51
CA LYS A 338 3.35 9.86 -1.78
C LYS A 338 2.91 8.69 -2.66
N VAL A 339 3.63 7.56 -2.62
CA VAL A 339 3.24 6.31 -3.33
C VAL A 339 2.09 5.59 -2.61
N ARG A 340 2.06 5.60 -1.26
CA ARG A 340 0.95 5.02 -0.47
C ARG A 340 -0.36 5.81 -0.57
N ALA A 341 -0.32 7.14 -0.63
CA ALA A 341 -1.53 7.96 -0.79
C ALA A 341 -2.19 7.77 -2.17
N LYS A 342 -1.38 7.63 -3.23
CA LYS A 342 -1.88 7.45 -4.59
C LYS A 342 -2.60 6.16 -4.88
N VAL A 343 -2.06 5.04 -4.41
CA VAL A 343 -2.59 3.71 -4.72
C VAL A 343 -3.76 3.36 -3.80
N ALA A 344 -3.78 3.88 -2.56
CA ALA A 344 -4.83 3.62 -1.58
C ALA A 344 -6.12 4.46 -1.77
N VAL A 345 -6.02 5.70 -2.27
CA VAL A 345 -7.19 6.56 -2.54
C VAL A 345 -7.92 6.14 -3.83
N ARG A 346 -7.25 5.40 -4.70
CA ARG A 346 -7.67 5.10 -6.06
C ARG A 346 -8.73 3.99 -6.17
N THR A 347 -8.55 2.89 -5.46
CA THR A 347 -9.52 1.78 -5.43
C THR A 347 -10.88 2.18 -4.80
N ARG A 348 -10.91 3.31 -4.07
CA ARG A 348 -12.07 3.87 -3.36
C ARG A 348 -12.95 4.78 -4.24
N LEU A 349 -12.37 5.51 -5.20
CA LEU A 349 -13.11 6.45 -6.06
C LEU A 349 -13.74 5.78 -7.30
N GLN A 350 -13.14 4.72 -7.84
CA GLN A 350 -13.67 4.03 -9.02
C GLN A 350 -14.97 3.26 -8.74
N ARG A 351 -15.21 2.90 -7.46
CA ARG A 351 -16.48 2.29 -7.01
C ARG A 351 -17.55 3.31 -6.62
N LEU A 352 -17.18 4.56 -6.34
CA LEU A 352 -18.14 5.63 -6.02
C LEU A 352 -18.96 6.04 -7.25
N SER A 353 -18.42 6.01 -8.47
CA SER A 353 -19.18 6.34 -9.69
C SER A 353 -20.23 5.27 -10.07
N GLU A 354 -19.99 4.00 -9.70
CA GLU A 354 -20.98 2.92 -9.89
C GLU A 354 -22.13 2.99 -8.87
N ILE A 355 -21.93 3.65 -7.71
CA ILE A 355 -22.92 3.80 -6.63
C ILE A 355 -23.91 4.95 -6.90
N VAL A 356 -23.53 6.01 -7.63
CA VAL A 356 -24.34 7.24 -7.77
C VAL A 356 -25.36 7.18 -8.93
N GLY A 357 -25.37 6.13 -9.75
CA GLY A 357 -26.43 5.94 -10.74
C GLY A 357 -26.44 6.97 -11.88
N ILE A 358 -25.29 7.52 -12.28
CA ILE A 358 -25.15 8.11 -13.62
C ILE A 358 -24.86 6.94 -14.57
N SER A 359 -25.94 6.32 -15.06
CA SER A 359 -25.91 5.22 -16.01
C SER A 359 -25.29 5.66 -17.36
N GLY A 360 -23.98 5.48 -17.51
CA GLY A 360 -23.35 5.23 -18.80
C GLY A 360 -23.04 3.73 -18.92
N LYS A 361 -23.80 2.98 -19.71
CA LYS A 361 -23.68 1.52 -19.89
C LYS A 361 -22.23 1.06 -20.16
N ILE A 362 -21.53 0.52 -19.16
CA ILE A 362 -20.35 -0.31 -19.42
C ILE A 362 -20.83 -1.72 -19.76
N LYS A 363 -21.15 -1.92 -21.04
CA LYS A 363 -21.32 -3.26 -21.61
C LYS A 363 -19.98 -4.01 -21.44
N ARG A 364 -20.02 -5.20 -20.82
CA ARG A 364 -19.09 -6.27 -21.21
C ARG A 364 -19.34 -6.55 -22.69
N ARG A 365 -18.60 -5.87 -23.55
CA ARG A 365 -18.32 -6.31 -24.92
C ARG A 365 -16.90 -6.84 -24.89
N THR A 366 -16.75 -8.13 -25.13
CA THR A 366 -15.57 -8.70 -25.75
C THR A 366 -15.38 -8.03 -27.11
N LYS A 367 -14.67 -6.90 -27.13
CA LYS A 367 -14.18 -6.19 -28.31
C LYS A 367 -12.76 -5.74 -27.96
N ALA A 368 -11.80 -5.91 -28.88
CA ALA A 368 -10.45 -5.37 -28.70
C ALA A 368 -10.56 -3.88 -28.31
N ALA A 369 -9.76 -3.43 -27.33
CA ALA A 369 -9.70 -2.01 -27.02
C ALA A 369 -9.27 -1.27 -28.29
N GLU A 370 -10.11 -0.35 -28.77
CA GLU A 370 -9.73 0.53 -29.88
C GLU A 370 -8.65 1.47 -29.34
N SER A 371 -7.48 1.43 -29.97
CA SER A 371 -6.33 2.29 -29.67
C SER A 371 -6.57 3.67 -30.27
N TYR A 372 -6.30 4.70 -29.50
CA TYR A 372 -6.23 6.08 -29.93
C TYR A 372 -4.81 6.52 -30.27
N SER A 373 -3.81 5.81 -29.75
CA SER A 373 -2.41 6.10 -30.05
C SER A 373 -1.98 5.55 -31.42
N GLN A 374 -0.84 6.03 -31.90
CA GLN A 374 -0.31 5.71 -33.23
C GLN A 374 -0.02 4.22 -33.43
N PHE A 375 0.52 3.54 -32.42
CA PHE A 375 0.97 2.15 -32.51
C PHE A 375 0.46 1.27 -31.35
N GLY A 376 -0.60 1.67 -30.64
CA GLY A 376 -1.18 0.89 -29.53
C GLY A 376 -0.52 1.09 -28.18
N GLU A 377 0.34 2.10 -28.03
CA GLU A 377 0.93 2.55 -26.77
C GLU A 377 -0.12 2.70 -25.66
N ASP A 378 -1.23 3.36 -25.92
CA ASP A 378 -2.27 3.61 -24.92
C ASP A 378 -2.85 2.31 -24.35
N VAL A 379 -3.06 1.29 -25.19
CA VAL A 379 -3.50 -0.05 -24.80
C VAL A 379 -2.40 -0.78 -24.03
N ILE A 380 -1.15 -0.73 -24.49
CA ILE A 380 0.00 -1.36 -23.81
C ILE A 380 0.19 -0.75 -22.41
N ILE A 381 0.17 0.57 -22.31
CA ILE A 381 0.34 1.33 -21.07
C ILE A 381 -0.85 1.07 -20.16
N ASN A 382 -2.07 1.03 -20.69
CA ASN A 382 -3.24 0.65 -19.91
C ASN A 382 -3.08 -0.75 -19.31
N ASP A 383 -2.68 -1.74 -20.11
CA ASP A 383 -2.51 -3.11 -19.64
C ASP A 383 -1.38 -3.21 -18.62
N LEU A 384 -0.24 -2.56 -18.87
CA LEU A 384 0.87 -2.45 -17.94
C LEU A 384 0.44 -1.82 -16.60
N LEU A 385 -0.23 -0.66 -16.63
CA LEU A 385 -0.71 0.00 -15.42
C LEU A 385 -1.74 -0.86 -14.67
N ASN A 386 -2.56 -1.64 -15.38
CA ASN A 386 -3.45 -2.63 -14.76
C ASN A 386 -2.68 -3.80 -14.13
N GLU A 387 -1.64 -4.32 -14.78
CA GLU A 387 -0.74 -5.35 -14.22
C GLU A 387 -0.04 -4.85 -12.95
N LEU A 388 0.38 -3.58 -12.94
CA LEU A 388 0.96 -2.89 -11.79
C LEU A 388 -0.08 -2.46 -10.73
N ALA A 389 -1.37 -2.77 -10.95
CA ALA A 389 -2.49 -2.43 -10.07
C ALA A 389 -2.70 -0.92 -9.81
N ILE A 390 -2.47 -0.07 -10.82
CA ILE A 390 -2.60 1.40 -10.77
C ILE A 390 -3.94 1.85 -11.42
N GLN A 391 -4.97 2.28 -10.64
CA GLN A 391 -6.37 2.53 -11.10
C GLN A 391 -6.97 3.93 -10.81
N ASN A 392 -7.37 4.77 -11.77
CA ASN A 392 -7.58 6.27 -11.74
C ASN A 392 -6.40 7.17 -12.19
N ILE A 393 -5.89 6.91 -13.39
CA ILE A 393 -4.55 7.35 -13.84
C ILE A 393 -4.49 8.87 -13.87
N ARG A 394 -3.50 9.44 -13.18
CA ARG A 394 -3.10 10.84 -13.40
C ARG A 394 -2.05 10.84 -14.48
N TYR A 395 -2.36 11.44 -15.62
CA TYR A 395 -1.40 11.56 -16.71
C TYR A 395 -0.98 13.01 -16.92
N LEU A 396 0.28 13.18 -17.28
CA LEU A 396 0.79 14.40 -17.88
C LEU A 396 1.08 14.09 -19.34
N ASP A 397 0.51 14.86 -20.26
CA ASP A 397 0.78 14.78 -21.69
C ASP A 397 1.48 16.05 -22.14
N VAL A 398 2.72 15.94 -22.57
CA VAL A 398 3.52 17.07 -23.06
C VAL A 398 3.64 16.93 -24.56
N GLY A 399 3.06 17.88 -25.30
CA GLY A 399 2.82 17.75 -26.74
C GLY A 399 1.51 17.02 -27.03
N ALA A 400 0.45 17.36 -26.29
CA ALA A 400 -0.82 16.63 -26.32
C ALA A 400 -1.51 16.60 -27.70
N ASN A 401 -1.26 17.61 -28.53
CA ASN A 401 -1.73 17.73 -29.91
C ASN A 401 -3.24 17.47 -30.07
N ASN A 402 -3.64 16.61 -31.01
CA ASN A 402 -5.02 16.33 -31.31
C ASN A 402 -5.71 15.64 -30.12
N PRO A 403 -6.95 16.02 -29.77
CA PRO A 403 -7.61 15.48 -28.60
C PRO A 403 -7.74 13.96 -28.58
N GLN A 404 -7.99 13.33 -29.74
CA GLN A 404 -8.32 11.91 -29.83
C GLN A 404 -7.38 11.13 -30.75
N TYR A 405 -6.99 11.73 -31.88
CA TYR A 405 -6.18 11.05 -32.89
C TYR A 405 -4.71 11.01 -32.46
N ILE A 406 -4.08 9.83 -32.51
CA ILE A 406 -2.68 9.60 -32.12
C ILE A 406 -2.42 9.90 -30.63
N SER A 407 -3.46 10.10 -29.82
CA SER A 407 -3.28 10.44 -28.41
C SER A 407 -2.93 9.22 -27.56
N ASN A 408 -1.78 9.28 -26.89
CA ASN A 408 -1.39 8.30 -25.86
C ASN A 408 -2.26 8.37 -24.59
N THR A 409 -3.03 9.45 -24.42
CA THR A 409 -3.79 9.71 -23.18
C THR A 409 -5.31 9.67 -23.34
N TYR A 410 -5.84 9.75 -24.57
CA TYR A 410 -7.29 9.84 -24.78
C TYR A 410 -8.04 8.58 -24.32
N LEU A 411 -7.43 7.39 -24.39
CA LEU A 411 -8.02 6.17 -23.81
C LEU A 411 -8.32 6.32 -22.31
N PHE A 412 -7.47 7.05 -21.58
CA PHE A 412 -7.67 7.32 -20.15
C PHE A 412 -8.76 8.38 -19.96
N TYR A 413 -8.76 9.43 -20.79
CA TYR A 413 -9.80 10.46 -20.80
C TYR A 413 -11.21 9.87 -21.02
N GLU A 414 -11.37 9.01 -22.03
CA GLU A 414 -12.61 8.28 -22.34
C GLU A 414 -13.12 7.43 -21.18
N ARG A 415 -12.21 7.00 -20.29
CA ARG A 415 -12.53 6.24 -19.07
C ARG A 415 -12.85 7.14 -17.87
N GLY A 416 -13.03 8.44 -18.09
CA GLY A 416 -13.36 9.45 -17.08
C GLY A 416 -12.18 9.86 -16.22
N LEU A 417 -10.95 9.56 -16.64
CA LEU A 417 -9.74 9.99 -15.96
C LEU A 417 -9.40 11.42 -16.37
N LYS A 418 -8.56 12.06 -15.55
CA LYS A 418 -8.17 13.46 -15.74
C LYS A 418 -6.67 13.58 -15.69
N GLY A 419 -6.13 14.38 -16.58
CA GLY A 419 -4.73 14.72 -16.64
C GLY A 419 -4.51 16.20 -16.94
N VAL A 420 -3.24 16.50 -17.12
CA VAL A 420 -2.75 17.82 -17.52
C VAL A 420 -2.17 17.67 -18.91
N LEU A 421 -2.65 18.49 -19.84
CA LEU A 421 -2.25 18.51 -21.23
C LEU A 421 -1.50 19.82 -21.49
N VAL A 422 -0.27 19.72 -21.96
CA VAL A 422 0.52 20.89 -22.34
C VAL A 422 0.58 20.92 -23.86
N GLU A 423 0.00 21.97 -24.44
CA GLU A 423 -0.10 22.15 -25.89
C GLU A 423 0.15 23.63 -26.27
N PRO A 424 1.28 23.95 -26.91
CA PRO A 424 1.61 25.33 -27.30
C PRO A 424 0.75 25.87 -28.45
N ASN A 425 0.27 25.02 -29.37
CA ASN A 425 -0.58 25.47 -30.46
C ASN A 425 -1.93 25.92 -29.91
N ALA A 426 -2.19 27.23 -29.94
CA ALA A 426 -3.44 27.81 -29.41
C ALA A 426 -4.71 27.20 -30.03
N PHE A 427 -4.69 26.84 -31.32
CA PHE A 427 -5.83 26.20 -31.97
C PHE A 427 -6.10 24.81 -31.39
N LEU A 428 -5.06 23.99 -31.27
CA LEU A 428 -5.17 22.67 -30.65
C LEU A 428 -5.50 22.78 -29.16
N CYS A 429 -4.99 23.79 -28.46
CA CYS A 429 -5.32 24.04 -27.07
C CYS A 429 -6.81 24.34 -26.89
N GLU A 430 -7.41 25.19 -27.74
CA GLU A 430 -8.86 25.44 -27.70
C GLU A 430 -9.66 24.20 -28.09
N LYS A 431 -9.19 23.42 -29.07
CA LYS A 431 -9.79 22.14 -29.45
C LYS A 431 -9.75 21.13 -28.30
N LEU A 432 -8.62 21.02 -27.61
CA LEU A 432 -8.44 20.20 -26.41
C LEU A 432 -9.34 20.66 -25.28
N LYS A 433 -9.49 21.97 -25.03
CA LYS A 433 -10.44 22.46 -24.01
C LYS A 433 -11.89 22.13 -24.38
N ALA A 434 -12.23 22.20 -25.66
CA ALA A 434 -13.57 21.92 -26.15
C ALA A 434 -13.92 20.42 -26.11
N GLU A 435 -13.01 19.55 -26.55
CA GLU A 435 -13.24 18.10 -26.66
C GLU A 435 -12.83 17.33 -25.39
N ARG A 436 -11.88 17.86 -24.61
CA ARG A 436 -11.38 17.29 -23.36
C ARG A 436 -11.59 18.21 -22.15
N PRO A 437 -12.81 18.72 -21.88
CA PRO A 437 -13.07 19.70 -20.81
C PRO A 437 -12.76 19.22 -19.39
N ASN A 438 -12.60 17.91 -19.16
CA ASN A 438 -12.20 17.39 -17.85
C ASN A 438 -10.68 17.42 -17.62
N ASP A 439 -9.90 17.58 -18.68
CA ASP A 439 -8.45 17.76 -18.60
C ASP A 439 -8.10 19.22 -18.33
N THR A 440 -7.01 19.45 -17.62
CA THR A 440 -6.44 20.79 -17.49
C THR A 440 -5.53 21.04 -18.68
N VAL A 441 -5.98 21.89 -19.61
CA VAL A 441 -5.23 22.20 -20.83
C VAL A 441 -4.46 23.50 -20.66
N LEU A 442 -3.16 23.44 -20.92
CA LEU A 442 -2.20 24.51 -20.68
C LEU A 442 -1.57 24.98 -21.98
N ASN A 443 -1.76 26.26 -22.31
CA ASN A 443 -1.28 26.85 -23.56
C ASN A 443 0.12 27.47 -23.40
N PHE A 444 1.13 26.62 -23.22
CA PHE A 444 2.54 27.01 -23.18
C PHE A 444 3.40 25.81 -23.59
N GLY A 445 4.71 26.02 -23.77
CA GLY A 445 5.67 24.94 -23.98
C GLY A 445 6.38 24.51 -22.70
N VAL A 446 6.95 23.31 -22.70
CA VAL A 446 7.82 22.86 -21.63
C VAL A 446 9.26 23.21 -21.96
N GLY A 447 9.91 23.93 -21.04
CA GLY A 447 11.30 24.39 -21.21
C GLY A 447 12.34 23.31 -20.93
N ILE A 448 13.53 23.54 -21.49
CA ILE A 448 14.72 22.69 -21.31
C ILE A 448 15.65 23.19 -20.18
N ASP A 449 15.17 24.13 -19.38
CA ASP A 449 15.79 24.57 -18.13
C ASP A 449 14.69 24.98 -17.12
N ASP A 450 15.08 25.26 -15.87
CA ASP A 450 14.13 25.57 -14.79
C ASP A 450 13.61 27.03 -14.78
N ARG A 451 14.00 27.86 -15.76
CA ARG A 451 13.60 29.27 -15.82
C ARG A 451 12.34 29.43 -16.65
N ILE A 452 11.48 30.35 -16.20
CA ILE A 452 10.42 30.89 -17.04
C ILE A 452 11.09 31.65 -18.19
N SER A 453 10.79 31.25 -19.42
CA SER A 453 11.40 31.83 -20.62
C SER A 453 10.39 31.85 -21.77
N GLU A 454 10.83 32.26 -22.95
CA GLU A 454 10.04 32.20 -24.18
C GLU A 454 10.91 31.66 -25.31
N ALA A 455 10.31 30.95 -26.25
CA ALA A 455 10.97 30.46 -27.46
C ALA A 455 10.06 30.56 -28.68
N ASP A 456 10.68 30.51 -29.85
CA ASP A 456 9.98 30.40 -31.12
C ASP A 456 9.39 28.98 -31.25
N PHE A 457 8.07 28.91 -31.45
CA PHE A 457 7.35 27.69 -31.76
C PHE A 457 7.03 27.67 -33.25
N TYR A 458 7.57 26.67 -33.95
CA TYR A 458 7.42 26.47 -35.39
C TYR A 458 6.14 25.65 -35.63
N LEU A 459 5.07 26.33 -36.03
CA LEU A 459 3.76 25.70 -36.30
C LEU A 459 3.71 25.19 -37.73
N PHE A 460 3.38 23.91 -37.87
CA PHE A 460 3.04 23.30 -39.15
C PHE A 460 1.53 23.36 -39.41
N PRO A 461 1.09 23.28 -40.68
CA PRO A 461 -0.33 23.27 -41.04
C PRO A 461 -1.10 22.11 -40.39
N GLU A 462 -2.43 22.20 -40.29
CA GLU A 462 -3.31 21.20 -39.67
C GLU A 462 -3.10 19.75 -40.17
N VAL A 463 -2.68 19.57 -41.43
CA VAL A 463 -2.40 18.23 -41.99
C VAL A 463 -1.12 17.57 -41.44
N SER A 464 -0.27 18.35 -40.77
CA SER A 464 1.04 17.95 -40.25
C SER A 464 1.36 18.68 -38.93
N ASP A 465 0.34 19.06 -38.16
CA ASP A 465 0.48 19.84 -36.93
C ASP A 465 1.22 19.07 -35.83
N GLY A 466 1.22 17.74 -35.88
CA GLY A 466 2.09 16.82 -35.13
C GLY A 466 3.56 17.21 -35.12
N LEU A 467 4.08 17.75 -36.23
CA LEU A 467 5.49 18.10 -36.40
C LEU A 467 5.88 19.45 -35.76
N SER A 468 4.92 20.12 -35.11
CA SER A 468 5.16 21.46 -34.54
C SER A 468 6.08 21.38 -33.33
N THR A 469 7.12 22.20 -33.33
CA THR A 469 8.25 22.03 -32.40
C THR A 469 8.83 23.37 -31.93
N PHE A 470 9.54 23.34 -30.81
CA PHE A 470 10.44 24.41 -30.38
C PHE A 470 11.88 24.22 -30.89
N SER A 471 12.22 23.06 -31.44
CA SER A 471 13.52 22.83 -32.06
C SER A 471 13.56 23.43 -33.45
N ARG A 472 14.39 24.46 -33.61
CA ARG A 472 14.69 25.02 -34.93
C ARG A 472 15.33 23.99 -35.85
N GLU A 473 16.11 23.07 -35.29
CA GLU A 473 16.76 22.00 -36.02
C GLU A 473 15.74 21.03 -36.62
N GLU A 474 14.76 20.57 -35.84
CA GLU A 474 13.69 19.69 -36.36
C GLU A 474 12.78 20.41 -37.35
N ALA A 475 12.42 21.67 -37.09
CA ALA A 475 11.65 22.47 -38.04
C ALA A 475 12.36 22.54 -39.41
N LYS A 476 13.67 22.81 -39.42
CA LYS A 476 14.47 22.80 -40.66
C LYS A 476 14.55 21.43 -41.31
N TYR A 477 14.68 20.37 -40.52
CA TYR A 477 14.71 19.01 -41.04
C TYR A 477 13.46 18.71 -41.87
N TRP A 478 12.28 19.03 -41.36
CA TRP A 478 11.01 18.81 -42.05
C TRP A 478 10.83 19.70 -43.30
N GLU A 479 11.36 20.93 -43.29
CA GLU A 479 11.34 21.84 -44.45
C GLU A 479 12.30 21.45 -45.57
N GLU A 480 13.50 20.99 -45.22
CA GLU A 480 14.60 20.80 -46.17
C GLU A 480 14.76 19.34 -46.61
N VAL A 481 14.55 18.38 -45.69
CA VAL A 481 14.78 16.95 -45.90
C VAL A 481 13.45 16.21 -45.99
N GLY A 482 12.67 16.21 -44.91
CA GLY A 482 11.39 15.52 -44.79
C GLY A 482 11.49 13.98 -44.84
N MET A 483 10.35 13.29 -44.92
CA MET A 483 10.27 11.83 -44.94
C MET A 483 9.78 11.31 -46.29
N ASN A 484 10.46 10.30 -46.84
CA ASN A 484 10.10 9.67 -48.13
C ASN A 484 9.93 10.68 -49.29
N GLY A 485 10.72 11.75 -49.29
CA GLY A 485 10.68 12.82 -50.29
C GLY A 485 9.56 13.84 -50.11
N VAL A 486 8.73 13.71 -49.06
CA VAL A 486 7.70 14.68 -48.68
C VAL A 486 8.27 15.66 -47.66
N LYS A 487 8.21 16.95 -48.00
CA LYS A 487 8.66 18.06 -47.15
C LYS A 487 7.47 18.84 -46.64
N TYR A 488 7.58 19.33 -45.41
CA TYR A 488 6.53 20.10 -44.76
C TYR A 488 7.06 21.50 -44.51
N LYS A 489 6.26 22.53 -44.83
CA LYS A 489 6.65 23.93 -44.60
C LYS A 489 6.10 24.40 -43.27
N VAL A 490 6.90 25.18 -42.54
CA VAL A 490 6.40 25.91 -41.37
C VAL A 490 5.38 26.95 -41.86
N GLU A 491 4.16 26.87 -41.35
CA GLU A 491 3.08 27.82 -41.68
C GLU A 491 3.29 29.14 -40.93
N ARG A 492 3.65 29.06 -39.65
CA ARG A 492 3.78 30.21 -38.78
C ARG A 492 4.83 29.97 -37.70
N ILE A 493 5.57 31.01 -37.32
CA ILE A 493 6.41 31.00 -36.12
C ILE A 493 5.73 31.89 -35.08
N THR A 494 5.47 31.34 -33.88
CA THR A 494 4.84 32.08 -32.78
C THR A 494 5.72 32.01 -31.56
N ARG A 495 5.95 33.15 -30.90
CA ARG A 495 6.71 33.18 -29.65
C ARG A 495 5.81 32.74 -28.50
N MET A 496 6.21 31.67 -27.81
CA MET A 496 5.41 31.05 -26.75
C MET A 496 6.19 31.01 -25.42
N PRO A 497 5.50 31.18 -24.28
CA PRO A 497 6.11 30.98 -22.97
C PRO A 497 6.51 29.52 -22.77
N LEU A 498 7.62 29.34 -22.05
CA LEU A 498 8.16 28.06 -21.63
C LEU A 498 8.17 27.98 -20.10
N LEU A 499 7.64 26.88 -19.56
CA LEU A 499 7.67 26.57 -18.14
C LEU A 499 8.37 25.23 -17.89
N SER A 500 9.05 25.10 -16.75
CA SER A 500 9.70 23.84 -16.36
C SER A 500 8.67 22.73 -16.18
N ILE A 501 9.00 21.51 -16.59
CA ILE A 501 8.14 20.33 -16.34
C ILE A 501 7.89 20.14 -14.83
N ASN A 502 8.86 20.50 -13.98
CA ASN A 502 8.72 20.45 -12.52
C ASN A 502 7.72 21.49 -11.99
N TYR A 503 7.63 22.66 -12.66
CA TYR A 503 6.60 23.65 -12.37
C TYR A 503 5.22 23.05 -12.68
N VAL A 504 5.06 22.43 -13.85
CA VAL A 504 3.79 21.78 -14.25
C VAL A 504 3.39 20.73 -13.22
N VAL A 505 4.31 19.82 -12.86
CA VAL A 505 4.03 18.77 -11.88
C VAL A 505 3.68 19.35 -10.51
N SER A 506 4.42 20.35 -10.03
CA SER A 506 4.18 20.93 -8.69
C SER A 506 2.90 21.76 -8.58
N HIS A 507 2.50 22.45 -9.65
CA HIS A 507 1.37 23.39 -9.61
C HIS A 507 0.04 22.73 -9.98
N TYR A 508 0.06 21.74 -10.87
CA TYR A 508 -1.18 21.13 -11.39
C TYR A 508 -1.45 19.73 -10.85
N PHE A 509 -0.52 19.15 -10.08
CA PHE A 509 -0.73 17.86 -9.43
C PHE A 509 -0.55 17.96 -7.92
N THR A 510 -1.54 17.45 -7.18
CA THR A 510 -1.42 17.24 -5.72
C THR A 510 -0.46 16.09 -5.39
N GLU A 511 -0.33 15.14 -6.32
CA GLU A 511 0.52 13.98 -6.23
C GLU A 511 1.12 13.69 -7.62
N CYS A 512 2.43 13.42 -7.74
CA CYS A 512 3.17 13.05 -8.98
C CYS A 512 2.35 12.32 -10.09
N PRO A 513 2.41 12.65 -11.39
CA PRO A 513 1.70 11.86 -12.40
C PRO A 513 2.10 10.37 -12.34
N ASP A 514 1.14 9.49 -12.62
CA ASP A 514 1.33 8.04 -12.69
C ASP A 514 1.84 7.62 -14.07
N PHE A 515 1.39 8.31 -15.11
CA PHE A 515 1.82 8.18 -16.49
C PHE A 515 2.29 9.53 -17.03
N VAL A 516 3.43 9.57 -17.70
CA VAL A 516 3.90 10.77 -18.40
C VAL A 516 4.14 10.43 -19.87
N SER A 517 3.43 11.10 -20.77
CA SER A 517 3.65 11.09 -22.22
C SER A 517 4.45 12.33 -22.59
N ILE A 518 5.55 12.17 -23.31
CA ILE A 518 6.36 13.27 -23.84
C ILE A 518 6.62 12.96 -25.32
N ASP A 519 6.09 13.84 -26.16
CA ASP A 519 6.29 13.83 -27.61
C ASP A 519 6.26 15.29 -28.06
N VAL A 520 7.44 15.91 -28.11
CA VAL A 520 7.58 17.35 -28.41
C VAL A 520 8.46 17.63 -29.62
N GLU A 521 8.72 16.59 -30.41
CA GLU A 521 9.51 16.66 -31.65
C GLU A 521 10.90 17.30 -31.40
N GLY A 522 11.77 16.57 -30.70
CA GLY A 522 13.23 16.82 -30.63
C GLY A 522 13.76 17.42 -29.32
N TRP A 523 12.90 17.91 -28.42
CA TRP A 523 13.31 18.43 -27.10
C TRP A 523 13.09 17.44 -25.95
N ASP A 524 12.64 16.23 -26.26
CA ASP A 524 12.20 15.18 -25.34
C ASP A 524 13.27 14.86 -24.28
N LEU A 525 14.47 14.47 -24.72
CA LEU A 525 15.60 14.19 -23.81
C LEU A 525 16.04 15.43 -23.02
N LYS A 526 15.96 16.62 -23.61
CA LYS A 526 16.36 17.86 -22.95
C LYS A 526 15.38 18.19 -21.81
N ILE A 527 14.09 18.00 -22.04
CA ILE A 527 13.03 18.13 -21.02
C ILE A 527 13.19 17.05 -19.94
N LEU A 528 13.41 15.79 -20.33
CA LEU A 528 13.61 14.69 -19.39
C LEU A 528 14.80 14.95 -18.45
N LYS A 529 15.89 15.54 -18.95
CA LYS A 529 17.05 15.91 -18.12
C LYS A 529 16.75 16.97 -17.06
N THR A 530 15.68 17.75 -17.19
CA THR A 530 15.25 18.71 -16.17
C THR A 530 14.26 18.10 -15.18
N PHE A 531 13.60 16.98 -15.50
CA PHE A 531 12.62 16.35 -14.61
C PHE A 531 13.26 15.90 -13.29
N ASP A 532 12.66 16.28 -12.16
CA ASP A 532 13.15 15.96 -10.82
C ASP A 532 12.76 14.53 -10.41
N PHE A 533 13.54 13.56 -10.88
CA PHE A 533 13.36 12.13 -10.59
C PHE A 533 13.55 11.75 -9.11
N GLU A 534 14.22 12.60 -8.32
CA GLU A 534 14.37 12.39 -6.88
C GLU A 534 13.08 12.74 -6.11
N LYS A 535 12.35 13.74 -6.61
CA LYS A 535 11.09 14.23 -6.01
C LYS A 535 9.86 13.55 -6.58
N TYR A 536 9.88 13.22 -7.86
CA TYR A 536 8.77 12.67 -8.61
C TYR A 536 9.18 11.35 -9.24
N ASN A 537 8.32 10.34 -9.14
CA ASN A 537 8.60 9.01 -9.67
C ASN A 537 7.36 8.42 -10.32
N PRO A 538 7.03 8.83 -11.56
CA PRO A 538 5.96 8.23 -12.33
C PRO A 538 6.12 6.71 -12.47
N ALA A 539 5.02 5.99 -12.60
CA ALA A 539 5.10 4.54 -12.78
C ALA A 539 5.58 4.21 -14.20
N VAL A 540 5.10 4.96 -15.18
CA VAL A 540 5.33 4.73 -16.60
C VAL A 540 5.63 6.05 -17.30
N PHE A 541 6.61 6.02 -18.21
CA PHE A 541 6.81 7.05 -19.23
C PHE A 541 6.56 6.45 -20.60
N CYS A 542 5.99 7.23 -21.51
CA CYS A 542 5.98 6.95 -22.95
C CYS A 542 6.66 8.13 -23.62
N VAL A 543 7.75 7.86 -24.32
CA VAL A 543 8.59 8.90 -24.91
C VAL A 543 8.88 8.53 -26.35
N GLU A 544 8.82 9.51 -27.24
CA GLU A 544 9.30 9.33 -28.60
C GLU A 544 10.81 9.02 -28.56
N THR A 545 11.19 7.94 -29.23
CA THR A 545 12.60 7.52 -29.31
C THR A 545 13.08 7.39 -30.73
N LEU A 546 12.21 7.64 -31.71
CA LEU A 546 12.56 7.68 -33.11
C LEU A 546 13.21 9.02 -33.42
N ALA A 547 14.30 8.98 -34.17
CA ALA A 547 14.91 10.16 -34.74
C ALA A 547 15.15 9.94 -36.21
N TYR A 548 15.11 11.04 -36.95
CA TYR A 548 15.34 11.04 -38.38
C TYR A 548 16.77 11.47 -38.69
N LYS A 549 17.42 10.71 -39.59
CA LYS A 549 18.76 11.02 -40.07
C LYS A 549 18.69 11.94 -41.29
N ALA A 550 19.81 12.59 -41.57
CA ALA A 550 19.97 13.47 -42.72
C ALA A 550 19.72 12.78 -44.08
N ASP A 551 19.84 11.45 -44.14
CA ASP A 551 19.56 10.66 -45.34
C ASP A 551 18.08 10.22 -45.46
N GLY A 552 17.22 10.67 -44.54
CA GLY A 552 15.80 10.31 -44.47
C GLY A 552 15.52 8.97 -43.79
N SER A 553 16.55 8.23 -43.34
CA SER A 553 16.37 6.99 -42.58
C SER A 553 16.09 7.27 -41.09
N THR A 554 15.49 6.31 -40.40
CA THR A 554 15.17 6.42 -38.97
C THR A 554 16.17 5.66 -38.10
N CYS A 555 16.43 6.15 -36.89
CA CYS A 555 17.13 5.42 -35.83
C CYS A 555 16.48 5.64 -34.47
N ARG A 556 16.73 4.72 -33.52
CA ARG A 556 16.39 4.96 -32.13
C ARG A 556 17.44 5.76 -31.39
N LEU A 557 16.99 6.68 -30.55
CA LEU A 557 17.80 7.47 -29.63
C LEU A 557 18.19 6.65 -28.40
N GLN A 558 19.30 5.92 -28.49
CA GLN A 558 19.81 5.12 -27.38
C GLN A 558 20.10 5.96 -26.13
N GLU A 559 20.46 7.24 -26.28
CA GLU A 559 20.71 8.14 -25.15
C GLU A 559 19.48 8.31 -24.23
N ILE A 560 18.26 8.16 -24.75
CA ILE A 560 17.03 8.20 -23.94
C ILE A 560 16.93 6.93 -23.08
N ASN A 561 17.22 5.76 -23.66
CA ASN A 561 17.25 4.50 -22.92
C ASN A 561 18.28 4.55 -21.78
N ASP A 562 19.52 4.94 -22.10
CA ASP A 562 20.62 5.03 -21.12
C ASP A 562 20.27 6.02 -20.00
N PHE A 563 19.61 7.13 -20.34
CA PHE A 563 19.14 8.10 -19.36
C PHE A 563 18.10 7.49 -18.42
N PHE A 564 17.07 6.81 -18.92
CA PHE A 564 16.05 6.17 -18.07
C PHE A 564 16.62 5.07 -17.18
N GLU A 565 17.55 4.26 -17.71
CA GLU A 565 18.29 3.26 -16.92
C GLU A 565 19.04 3.91 -15.75
N SER A 566 19.71 5.04 -16.00
CA SER A 566 20.39 5.81 -14.94
C SER A 566 19.43 6.36 -13.87
N LYS A 567 18.13 6.43 -14.15
CA LYS A 567 17.08 6.90 -13.24
C LYS A 567 16.26 5.76 -12.61
N GLY A 568 16.64 4.50 -12.82
CA GLY A 568 15.96 3.33 -12.24
C GLY A 568 14.69 2.91 -12.99
N TYR A 569 14.63 3.18 -14.29
CA TYR A 569 13.60 2.70 -15.21
C TYR A 569 14.23 1.75 -16.22
N PHE A 570 13.43 0.85 -16.80
CA PHE A 570 13.89 0.05 -17.94
C PHE A 570 12.85 0.11 -19.08
N SER A 571 13.32 -0.15 -20.31
CA SER A 571 12.44 -0.26 -21.48
C SER A 571 11.56 -1.50 -21.36
N PHE A 572 10.27 -1.29 -21.09
CA PHE A 572 9.29 -2.37 -20.96
C PHE A 572 8.85 -2.87 -22.33
N ARG A 573 8.54 -1.92 -23.23
CA ARG A 573 8.10 -2.22 -24.59
C ARG A 573 8.42 -1.06 -25.51
N GLU A 574 8.82 -1.40 -26.72
CA GLU A 574 9.01 -0.43 -27.78
C GLU A 574 7.91 -0.62 -28.83
N THR A 575 7.35 0.49 -29.31
CA THR A 575 6.57 0.54 -30.54
C THR A 575 7.46 1.04 -31.68
N TYR A 576 6.86 1.40 -32.83
CA TYR A 576 7.63 1.89 -33.97
C TYR A 576 8.33 3.22 -33.62
N ALA A 577 7.57 4.21 -33.14
CA ALA A 577 8.14 5.51 -32.79
C ALA A 577 8.52 5.66 -31.29
N ASN A 578 7.74 5.04 -30.41
CA ASN A 578 7.82 5.30 -28.97
C ASN A 578 8.49 4.18 -28.19
N THR A 579 9.02 4.52 -27.02
CA THR A 579 9.45 3.57 -26.00
C THR A 579 8.69 3.80 -24.70
N ILE A 580 8.17 2.72 -24.14
CA ILE A 580 7.45 2.69 -22.86
C ILE A 580 8.44 2.25 -21.78
N PHE A 581 8.78 3.17 -20.89
CA PHE A 581 9.66 2.93 -19.76
C PHE A 581 8.85 2.71 -18.49
N VAL A 582 9.26 1.72 -17.69
CA VAL A 582 8.61 1.42 -16.41
C VAL A 582 9.62 1.49 -15.27
N ASN A 583 9.16 1.96 -14.12
CA ASN A 583 9.98 1.98 -12.92
C ASN A 583 10.38 0.54 -12.52
N ALA A 584 11.69 0.27 -12.42
CA ALA A 584 12.22 -1.07 -12.21
C ALA A 584 11.77 -1.68 -10.88
N ASN A 585 11.87 -0.91 -9.79
CA ASN A 585 11.48 -1.37 -8.46
C ASN A 585 9.99 -1.74 -8.38
N LEU A 586 9.14 -0.96 -9.05
CA LEU A 586 7.70 -1.22 -9.12
C LEU A 586 7.40 -2.51 -9.90
N TYR A 587 8.08 -2.71 -11.02
CA TYR A 587 7.88 -3.89 -11.86
C TYR A 587 8.44 -5.16 -11.22
N ASP A 588 9.61 -5.11 -10.56
CA ASP A 588 10.18 -6.23 -9.83
C ASP A 588 9.26 -6.68 -8.69
N PHE A 589 8.64 -5.74 -7.99
CA PHE A 589 7.62 -6.03 -7.00
C PHE A 589 6.42 -6.76 -7.62
N TYR A 590 5.96 -6.32 -8.80
CA TYR A 590 4.90 -7.02 -9.54
C TYR A 590 5.31 -8.45 -9.95
N LEU A 591 6.51 -8.64 -10.52
CA LEU A 591 6.99 -9.97 -10.91
C LEU A 591 7.10 -10.92 -9.72
N TYR A 592 7.58 -10.42 -8.58
CA TYR A 592 7.59 -11.18 -7.33
C TYR A 592 6.18 -11.67 -6.94
N GLN A 593 5.16 -10.80 -7.04
CA GLN A 593 3.77 -11.18 -6.77
C GLN A 593 3.23 -12.18 -7.80
N LYS A 594 3.57 -12.02 -9.08
CA LYS A 594 3.14 -12.90 -10.17
C LYS A 594 3.75 -14.30 -10.06
N LYS A 595 5.05 -14.41 -9.74
CA LYS A 595 5.73 -15.71 -9.57
C LYS A 595 5.09 -16.54 -8.45
N ARG A 596 4.74 -15.89 -7.34
CA ARG A 596 4.05 -16.55 -6.21
C ARG A 596 2.64 -17.03 -6.54
N ARG A 597 1.97 -16.44 -7.55
CA ARG A 597 0.65 -16.86 -8.04
C ARG A 597 0.71 -18.06 -8.99
N ASN A 598 1.81 -18.26 -9.71
CA ASN A 598 1.96 -19.34 -10.70
C ASN A 598 2.57 -20.63 -10.10
N GLU A 599 3.17 -20.56 -8.92
CA GLU A 599 3.72 -21.71 -8.18
C GLU A 599 2.68 -22.38 -7.25
N HIS A 600 1.40 -22.01 -7.37
CA HIS A 600 0.24 -22.61 -6.69
C HIS A 600 -0.82 -22.94 -7.75
#